data_AF-A0A1S4A491-F1
#
_entry.id   AF-A0A1S4A491-F1
#
_cell.length_a   1.000
_cell.length_b   1.000
_cell.length_c   1.000
_cell.angle_alpha   90.00
_cell.angle_beta   90.00
_cell.angle_gamma   90.00
#
_symmetry.space_group_name_H-M   'P 1'
#
loop_
_entity.id
_entity.type
_entity.pdbx_description
1 polymer ?
#
loop_
_entity_poly.entity_id
_entity_poly.type
_entity_poly.pdbx_seq_one_letter_code
_entity_poly.pdbx_strand_id
1 'polypeptide(L)'
;MISVNDDEDLHFRKAEFDPDDCPQDCTRPCEKVCPANAILQKGGVLAERCYGCGRCLPVCPYDKIRAITYVRDVTATAELLERDDVDAIEIHTSARVPAVFRELWTGLGNSTANLKLVAVCEAVIHFLISDGYIKYYHLVSFPDLRDSTISAMEAMYSIMETNIQCFNLWQLDGRPMSGDIGRGATRDVIAFVRKLASAGNKPKGFLQLAGGTNAHTIEGLKKERLFQKTTIHEASDYEKIPSSSLHSPNALIAGVAFGGYARKIVGRVLNSVQNHHGLAHVEDFPEQLLQAIFESLALVGTVKCYNIQKQIT
;
A
#
# COMPACT_ATOMS: atom_id res chain seq x y z
N MET A 1 9.28 -6.28 -2.61
CA MET A 1 8.85 -4.99 -2.02
C MET A 1 8.40 -5.25 -0.59
N ILE A 2 8.85 -4.45 0.36
CA ILE A 2 8.40 -4.50 1.77
C ILE A 2 7.81 -3.15 2.16
N SER A 3 6.89 -3.12 3.11
CA SER A 3 6.33 -1.88 3.65
C SER A 3 6.78 -1.68 5.10
N VAL A 4 7.13 -0.44 5.45
CA VAL A 4 7.54 0.02 6.78
C VAL A 4 6.81 1.31 7.15
N ASN A 5 6.86 1.66 8.43
CA ASN A 5 6.35 2.90 8.98
C ASN A 5 7.43 3.59 9.81
N ASP A 6 7.46 4.93 9.77
CA ASP A 6 8.36 5.73 10.62
C ASP A 6 7.74 6.08 11.99
N ASP A 7 6.40 6.05 12.09
CA ASP A 7 5.62 6.37 13.28
C ASP A 7 4.38 5.45 13.40
N GLU A 8 3.52 5.66 14.40
CA GLU A 8 2.26 4.93 14.54
C GLU A 8 1.40 4.99 13.27
N ASP A 9 1.09 3.82 12.72
CA ASP A 9 0.28 3.69 11.52
C ASP A 9 -0.76 2.57 11.71
N LEU A 10 -2.01 2.86 11.33
CA LEU A 10 -3.15 1.94 11.46
C LEU A 10 -3.05 0.67 10.58
N HIS A 11 -2.26 0.72 9.51
CA HIS A 11 -1.91 -0.43 8.68
C HIS A 11 -0.88 -1.33 9.38
N PHE A 12 -0.02 -0.75 10.23
CA PHE A 12 1.00 -1.46 10.99
C PHE A 12 0.50 -1.80 12.37
N ARG A 13 -0.39 -2.80 12.40
CA ARG A 13 -0.97 -3.32 13.64
C ARG A 13 -0.82 -4.82 13.77
N LYS A 14 -0.80 -5.32 15.00
CA LYS A 14 -0.85 -6.74 15.33
C LYS A 14 -1.98 -7.00 16.31
N ALA A 15 -2.51 -8.22 16.28
CA ALA A 15 -3.42 -8.66 17.31
C ALA A 15 -2.62 -8.98 18.59
N GLU A 16 -3.17 -8.64 19.75
CA GLU A 16 -2.62 -8.98 21.05
C GLU A 16 -3.75 -9.32 22.02
N PHE A 17 -3.53 -10.36 22.84
CA PHE A 17 -4.36 -10.69 23.99
C PHE A 17 -3.54 -11.53 24.97
N ASP A 18 -3.91 -11.47 26.26
CA ASP A 18 -3.38 -12.39 27.26
C ASP A 18 -4.13 -13.73 27.15
N PRO A 19 -3.44 -14.86 26.87
CA PRO A 19 -4.09 -16.16 26.83
C PRO A 19 -4.73 -16.59 28.16
N ASP A 20 -4.24 -16.10 29.29
CA ASP A 20 -4.77 -16.44 30.62
C ASP A 20 -6.09 -15.71 30.92
N ASP A 21 -6.35 -14.60 30.23
CA ASP A 21 -7.65 -13.88 30.26
C ASP A 21 -8.73 -14.56 29.40
N CYS A 22 -8.38 -15.61 28.65
CA CYS A 22 -9.32 -16.32 27.79
C CYS A 22 -10.16 -17.31 28.63
N PRO A 23 -11.51 -17.22 28.60
CA PRO A 23 -12.36 -18.17 29.32
C PRO A 23 -12.09 -19.62 28.89
N GLN A 24 -12.10 -20.54 29.85
CA GLN A 24 -11.80 -21.96 29.59
C GLN A 24 -12.82 -22.63 28.66
N ASP A 25 -14.04 -22.10 28.58
CA ASP A 25 -15.12 -22.53 27.70
C ASP A 25 -15.10 -21.83 26.32
N CYS A 26 -14.13 -20.96 26.06
CA CYS A 26 -13.99 -20.28 24.78
C CYS A 26 -13.64 -21.28 23.66
N THR A 27 -14.46 -21.31 22.61
CA THR A 27 -14.25 -22.16 21.42
C THR A 27 -13.14 -21.67 20.49
N ARG A 28 -12.47 -20.56 20.84
CA ARG A 28 -11.37 -19.90 20.12
C ARG A 28 -11.64 -19.69 18.62
N PRO A 29 -12.75 -19.03 18.22
CA PRO A 29 -13.04 -18.74 16.81
C PRO A 29 -11.95 -17.90 16.12
N CYS A 30 -11.20 -17.10 16.91
CA CYS A 30 -10.08 -16.31 16.45
C CYS A 30 -8.94 -17.16 15.84
N GLU A 31 -8.71 -18.38 16.34
CA GLU A 31 -7.73 -19.32 15.80
C GLU A 31 -8.10 -19.74 14.39
N LYS A 32 -9.36 -20.20 14.20
CA LYS A 32 -9.88 -20.71 12.92
C LYS A 32 -9.91 -19.64 11.83
N VAL A 33 -10.18 -18.39 12.20
CA VAL A 33 -10.25 -17.28 11.23
C VAL A 33 -8.88 -16.70 10.90
N CYS A 34 -7.81 -17.08 11.62
CA CYS A 34 -6.48 -16.51 11.43
C CYS A 34 -5.78 -17.17 10.21
N PRO A 35 -5.65 -16.46 9.07
CA PRO A 35 -5.10 -17.07 7.85
C PRO A 35 -3.60 -17.36 7.94
N ALA A 36 -2.88 -16.74 8.88
CA ALA A 36 -1.45 -16.95 9.08
C ALA A 36 -1.12 -17.97 10.18
N ASN A 37 -2.13 -18.61 10.78
CA ASN A 37 -1.95 -19.49 11.95
C ASN A 37 -1.10 -18.81 13.04
N ALA A 38 -1.36 -17.52 13.27
CA ALA A 38 -0.62 -16.69 14.21
C ALA A 38 -1.18 -16.77 15.64
N ILE A 39 -2.32 -17.43 15.85
CA ILE A 39 -2.92 -17.62 17.17
C ILE A 39 -2.73 -19.08 17.55
N LEU A 40 -2.01 -19.33 18.64
CA LEU A 40 -1.74 -20.69 19.10
C LEU A 40 -2.95 -21.31 19.79
N GLN A 41 -3.11 -22.63 19.66
CA GLN A 41 -4.19 -23.39 20.31
C GLN A 41 -4.16 -23.26 21.84
N LYS A 42 -2.96 -23.17 22.41
CA LYS A 42 -2.69 -22.94 23.84
C LYS A 42 -1.64 -21.84 24.01
N GLY A 43 -2.00 -20.62 23.62
CA GLY A 43 -1.13 -19.45 23.74
C GLY A 43 -1.75 -18.18 23.15
N GLY A 44 -0.96 -17.12 23.16
CA GLY A 44 -1.31 -15.82 22.59
C GLY A 44 -1.05 -15.75 21.08
N VAL A 45 -0.76 -14.54 20.63
CA VAL A 45 -0.44 -14.23 19.23
C VAL A 45 1.07 -14.35 19.00
N LEU A 46 1.48 -15.11 18.00
CA LEU A 46 2.82 -15.09 17.43
C LEU A 46 3.00 -13.84 16.58
N ALA A 47 3.74 -12.87 17.11
CA ALA A 47 3.92 -11.56 16.49
C ALA A 47 4.55 -11.67 15.10
N GLU A 48 5.50 -12.58 14.90
CA GLU A 48 6.20 -12.83 13.65
C GLU A 48 5.29 -13.36 12.53
N ARG A 49 4.20 -14.05 12.88
CA ARG A 49 3.20 -14.55 11.91
C ARG A 49 2.01 -13.60 11.76
N CYS A 50 1.72 -12.78 12.78
CA CYS A 50 0.60 -11.85 12.74
C CYS A 50 0.92 -10.67 11.83
N TYR A 51 0.29 -10.65 10.65
CA TYR A 51 0.41 -9.56 9.69
C TYR A 51 -0.71 -8.50 9.83
N GLY A 52 -1.51 -8.54 10.91
CA GLY A 52 -2.44 -7.45 11.22
C GLY A 52 -3.75 -7.42 10.44
N CYS A 53 -4.17 -8.53 9.81
CA CYS A 53 -5.42 -8.57 9.03
C CYS A 53 -6.70 -8.21 9.80
N GLY A 54 -6.66 -8.33 11.13
CA GLY A 54 -7.74 -7.98 12.03
C GLY A 54 -8.96 -8.91 12.01
N ARG A 55 -8.93 -10.03 11.27
CA ARG A 55 -10.06 -10.98 11.18
C ARG A 55 -10.43 -11.58 12.53
N CYS A 56 -9.47 -11.70 13.45
CA CYS A 56 -9.68 -12.24 14.79
C CYS A 56 -10.45 -11.30 15.72
N LEU A 57 -10.38 -9.97 15.53
CA LEU A 57 -11.02 -8.99 16.40
C LEU A 57 -12.55 -9.16 16.46
N PRO A 58 -13.30 -9.10 15.33
CA PRO A 58 -14.77 -9.12 15.38
C PRO A 58 -15.35 -10.48 15.74
N VAL A 59 -14.56 -11.56 15.71
CA VAL A 59 -15.04 -12.92 16.05
C VAL A 59 -14.80 -13.29 17.51
N CYS A 60 -14.07 -12.47 18.28
CA CYS A 60 -13.84 -12.75 19.70
C CYS A 60 -15.12 -12.50 20.51
N PRO A 61 -15.77 -13.53 21.10
CA PRO A 61 -17.04 -13.35 21.80
C PRO A 61 -16.92 -12.57 23.11
N TYR A 62 -15.70 -12.43 23.64
CA TYR A 62 -15.40 -11.74 24.91
C TYR A 62 -14.64 -10.43 24.72
N ASP A 63 -14.44 -9.99 23.47
CA ASP A 63 -13.75 -8.74 23.12
C ASP A 63 -12.38 -8.57 23.80
N LYS A 64 -11.61 -9.65 23.89
CA LYS A 64 -10.28 -9.68 24.55
C LYS A 64 -9.12 -9.36 23.62
N ILE A 65 -9.35 -9.32 22.31
CA ILE A 65 -8.29 -9.14 21.30
C ILE A 65 -8.19 -7.66 20.94
N ARG A 66 -7.03 -7.07 21.24
CA ARG A 66 -6.72 -5.69 20.89
C ARG A 66 -5.89 -5.63 19.61
N ALA A 67 -6.05 -4.55 18.85
CA ALA A 67 -5.10 -4.19 17.81
C ALA A 67 -4.08 -3.22 18.42
N ILE A 68 -2.82 -3.65 18.49
CA ILE A 68 -1.71 -2.80 18.90
C ILE A 68 -0.99 -2.29 17.65
N THR A 69 -0.69 -1.00 17.59
CA THR A 69 0.21 -0.44 16.58
C THR A 69 1.63 -0.96 16.85
N TYR A 70 2.42 -1.12 15.79
CA TYR A 70 3.84 -1.41 15.93
C TYR A 70 4.62 -0.61 14.90
N VAL A 71 5.82 -0.20 15.26
CA VAL A 71 6.78 0.41 14.34
C VAL A 71 7.78 -0.65 13.95
N ARG A 72 8.07 -0.76 12.65
CA ARG A 72 9.09 -1.68 12.14
C ARG A 72 10.46 -1.25 12.68
N ASP A 73 11.19 -2.20 13.25
CA ASP A 73 12.56 -1.94 13.68
C ASP A 73 13.44 -1.59 12.48
N VAL A 74 14.16 -0.47 12.58
CA VAL A 74 14.97 0.05 11.48
C VAL A 74 16.20 -0.81 11.20
N THR A 75 16.79 -1.43 12.24
CA THR A 75 17.96 -2.30 12.11
C THR A 75 17.58 -3.58 11.37
N ALA A 76 16.52 -4.24 11.81
CA ALA A 76 15.98 -5.43 11.15
C ALA A 76 15.51 -5.13 9.72
N THR A 77 15.03 -3.92 9.46
CA THR A 77 14.69 -3.47 8.10
C THR A 77 15.95 -3.31 7.24
N ALA A 78 16.99 -2.66 7.76
CA ALA A 78 18.26 -2.50 7.05
C ALA A 78 18.89 -3.86 6.70
N GLU A 79 18.94 -4.79 7.66
CA GLU A 79 19.41 -6.17 7.43
C GLU A 79 18.59 -6.89 6.35
N LEU A 80 17.28 -6.63 6.29
CA LEU A 80 16.40 -7.18 5.26
C LEU A 80 16.66 -6.57 3.88
N LEU A 81 17.01 -5.28 3.82
CA LEU A 81 17.39 -4.60 2.57
C LEU A 81 18.79 -4.98 2.08
N GLU A 82 19.66 -5.50 2.95
CA GLU A 82 20.95 -6.06 2.57
C GLU A 82 20.85 -7.42 1.89
N ARG A 83 19.66 -8.04 1.91
CA ARG A 83 19.39 -9.26 1.16
C ARG A 83 19.00 -8.94 -0.28
N ASP A 84 19.43 -9.80 -1.20
CA ASP A 84 19.16 -9.67 -2.64
C ASP A 84 17.69 -9.97 -3.05
N ASP A 85 16.77 -10.16 -2.10
CA ASP A 85 15.35 -10.48 -2.35
C ASP A 85 14.39 -9.30 -2.15
N VAL A 86 14.89 -8.11 -1.79
CA VAL A 86 14.09 -6.90 -1.61
C VAL A 86 14.51 -5.76 -2.54
N ASP A 87 13.83 -5.69 -3.69
CA ASP A 87 14.08 -4.63 -4.68
C ASP A 87 13.43 -3.26 -4.34
N ALA A 88 12.52 -3.20 -3.37
CA ALA A 88 11.74 -1.99 -3.14
C ALA A 88 11.24 -1.87 -1.69
N ILE A 89 11.15 -0.64 -1.20
CA ILE A 89 10.55 -0.31 0.09
C ILE A 89 9.38 0.66 -0.10
N GLU A 90 8.34 0.50 0.70
CA GLU A 90 7.28 1.48 0.90
C GLU A 90 7.36 2.01 2.32
N ILE A 91 7.42 3.33 2.46
CA ILE A 91 7.51 4.01 3.75
C ILE A 91 6.19 4.73 3.98
N HIS A 92 5.49 4.34 5.04
CA HIS A 92 4.33 5.05 5.58
C HIS A 92 4.84 6.09 6.55
N THR A 93 4.47 7.35 6.32
CA THR A 93 4.89 8.48 7.15
C THR A 93 3.74 9.40 7.46
N SER A 94 3.75 10.00 8.65
CA SER A 94 2.76 11.02 9.02
C SER A 94 3.05 12.38 8.39
N ALA A 95 4.25 12.59 7.82
CA ALA A 95 4.81 13.82 7.22
C ALA A 95 4.75 15.10 8.08
N ARG A 96 4.10 15.05 9.25
CA ARG A 96 3.98 16.14 10.22
C ARG A 96 5.30 16.39 10.96
N VAL A 97 6.13 15.36 11.10
CA VAL A 97 7.38 15.41 11.86
C VAL A 97 8.53 14.89 10.98
N PRO A 98 9.17 15.75 10.16
CA PRO A 98 10.28 15.35 9.30
C PRO A 98 11.48 14.72 10.04
N ALA A 99 11.59 14.94 11.35
CA ALA A 99 12.63 14.33 12.18
C ALA A 99 12.49 12.80 12.25
N VAL A 100 11.28 12.27 12.37
CA VAL A 100 11.03 10.83 12.49
C VAL A 100 11.34 10.12 11.16
N PHE A 101 10.91 10.71 10.04
CA PHE A 101 11.30 10.23 8.71
C PHE A 101 12.82 10.24 8.52
N ARG A 102 13.51 11.29 9.03
CA ARG A 102 14.98 11.37 9.00
C ARG A 102 15.63 10.27 9.84
N GLU A 103 15.11 9.96 11.01
CA GLU A 103 15.62 8.87 11.86
C GLU A 103 15.51 7.53 11.15
N LEU A 104 14.33 7.20 10.59
CA LEU A 104 14.14 5.99 9.79
C LEU A 104 15.15 5.95 8.63
N TRP A 105 15.17 7.00 7.81
CA TRP A 105 15.99 7.05 6.60
C TRP A 105 17.49 6.97 6.90
N THR A 106 17.95 7.67 7.94
CA THR A 106 19.35 7.61 8.41
C THR A 106 19.69 6.23 8.95
N GLY A 107 18.77 5.60 9.69
CA GLY A 107 18.95 4.25 10.23
C GLY A 107 19.02 3.17 9.15
N LEU A 108 18.30 3.32 8.03
CA LEU A 108 18.47 2.44 6.87
C LEU A 108 19.88 2.58 6.26
N GLY A 109 20.47 3.77 6.32
CA GLY A 109 21.85 4.01 5.92
C GLY A 109 22.17 3.53 4.50
N ASN A 110 23.25 2.74 4.36
CA ASN A 110 23.73 2.25 3.06
C ASN A 110 22.89 1.10 2.48
N SER A 111 22.05 0.45 3.28
CA SER A 111 21.17 -0.64 2.79
C SER A 111 20.19 -0.15 1.70
N THR A 112 19.91 1.16 1.68
CA THR A 112 19.10 1.82 0.64
C THR A 112 19.71 1.72 -0.77
N ALA A 113 21.01 1.46 -0.90
CA ALA A 113 21.67 1.29 -2.19
C ALA A 113 21.25 0.00 -2.93
N ASN A 114 20.69 -0.98 -2.21
CA ASN A 114 20.19 -2.24 -2.80
C ASN A 114 18.77 -2.08 -3.38
N LEU A 115 18.10 -0.97 -3.08
CA LEU A 115 16.76 -0.70 -3.57
C LEU A 115 16.79 -0.25 -5.03
N LYS A 116 15.79 -0.69 -5.80
CA LYS A 116 15.45 -0.16 -7.12
C LYS A 116 14.34 0.89 -7.04
N LEU A 117 13.56 0.90 -5.96
CA LEU A 117 12.44 1.81 -5.75
C LEU A 117 12.22 2.10 -4.27
N VAL A 118 12.07 3.38 -3.92
CA VAL A 118 11.49 3.85 -2.66
C VAL A 118 10.14 4.46 -2.96
N ALA A 119 9.10 3.92 -2.35
CA ALA A 119 7.77 4.49 -2.36
C ALA A 119 7.51 5.19 -1.03
N VAL A 120 7.02 6.42 -1.05
CA VAL A 120 6.63 7.15 0.17
C VAL A 120 5.14 7.44 0.12
N CYS A 121 4.43 6.98 1.14
CA CYS A 121 3.00 7.17 1.33
C CYS A 121 2.76 8.01 2.59
N GLU A 122 1.99 9.08 2.48
CA GLU A 122 1.58 9.87 3.65
C GLU A 122 0.27 9.32 4.21
N ALA A 123 0.29 8.88 5.46
CA ALA A 123 -0.88 8.46 6.22
C ALA A 123 -1.31 9.60 7.14
N VAL A 124 -2.36 10.36 6.78
CA VAL A 124 -2.92 11.34 7.72
C VAL A 124 -4.09 10.78 8.47
N ILE A 125 -3.85 10.48 9.74
CA ILE A 125 -4.92 10.27 10.73
C ILE A 125 -5.55 11.64 11.02
N HIS A 126 -6.77 11.85 10.53
CA HIS A 126 -7.60 12.99 10.93
C HIS A 126 -8.41 12.59 12.18
N PHE A 127 -8.06 13.19 13.34
CA PHE A 127 -8.94 13.21 14.50
C PHE A 127 -10.05 14.22 14.26
N LEU A 128 -11.28 13.77 14.02
CA LEU A 128 -12.46 14.64 14.17
C LEU A 128 -13.03 14.42 15.56
N ILE A 129 -12.83 15.40 16.44
CA ILE A 129 -13.59 15.49 17.69
C ILE A 129 -14.98 16.01 17.32
N SER A 130 -16.00 15.15 17.41
CA SER A 130 -17.41 15.53 17.42
C SER A 130 -17.99 15.09 18.75
N ASP A 131 -18.50 16.03 19.53
CA ASP A 131 -19.33 15.78 20.72
C ASP A 131 -18.71 14.90 21.82
N GLY A 132 -17.43 15.12 22.16
CA GLY A 132 -16.82 14.49 23.34
C GLY A 132 -16.53 12.99 23.22
N TYR A 133 -16.78 12.37 22.07
CA TYR A 133 -16.33 11.02 21.73
C TYR A 133 -15.18 11.08 20.73
N ILE A 134 -14.07 10.41 21.05
CA ILE A 134 -13.02 10.12 20.07
C ILE A 134 -13.61 9.11 19.08
N LYS A 135 -14.15 9.61 17.96
CA LYS A 135 -14.43 8.76 16.81
C LYS A 135 -13.16 8.66 16.00
N TYR A 136 -12.55 7.48 15.98
CA TYR A 136 -11.53 7.13 15.00
C TYR A 136 -12.18 7.14 13.61
N TYR A 137 -12.21 8.30 12.96
CA TYR A 137 -12.55 8.33 11.54
C TYR A 137 -11.34 7.73 10.80
N HIS A 138 -11.55 6.57 10.19
CA HIS A 138 -10.61 5.96 9.26
C HIS A 138 -10.38 6.89 8.08
N LEU A 139 -9.46 7.82 8.24
CA LEU A 139 -8.90 8.62 7.17
C LEU A 139 -7.45 8.18 7.11
N VAL A 140 -7.12 7.41 6.08
CA VAL A 140 -5.75 7.05 5.75
C VAL A 140 -5.58 7.47 4.31
N SER A 141 -5.11 8.70 4.14
CA SER A 141 -4.92 9.35 2.85
C SER A 141 -4.10 10.60 3.07
N PHE A 142 -3.31 10.99 2.07
CA PHE A 142 -2.86 12.34 1.84
C PHE A 142 -4.12 13.23 1.80
N PRO A 143 -4.46 13.99 2.86
CA PRO A 143 -5.44 15.05 2.70
C PRO A 143 -4.80 16.00 1.70
N ASP A 144 -5.58 16.62 0.83
CA ASP A 144 -5.11 17.87 0.26
C ASP A 144 -4.90 18.85 1.43
N LEU A 145 -3.73 18.80 2.09
CA LEU A 145 -3.28 19.68 3.17
C LEU A 145 -3.10 21.12 2.65
N ARG A 146 -3.53 21.37 1.42
CA ARG A 146 -3.33 22.58 0.66
C ARG A 146 -1.84 22.80 0.44
N ASP A 147 -1.41 24.06 0.49
CA ASP A 147 -0.11 24.48 -0.03
C ASP A 147 1.10 23.84 0.68
N SER A 148 0.92 23.13 1.80
CA SER A 148 1.98 22.45 2.55
C SER A 148 2.35 21.05 2.06
N THR A 149 1.51 20.38 1.27
CA THR A 149 1.78 19.03 0.74
C THR A 149 3.12 18.97 0.00
N ILE A 150 3.34 19.89 -0.94
CA ILE A 150 4.53 19.91 -1.76
C ILE A 150 5.76 20.20 -0.90
N SER A 151 5.63 21.10 0.08
CA SER A 151 6.70 21.40 1.03
C SER A 151 7.08 20.18 1.89
N ALA A 152 6.11 19.36 2.31
CA ALA A 152 6.38 18.11 3.03
C ALA A 152 7.12 17.11 2.14
N MET A 153 6.68 16.93 0.89
CA MET A 153 7.34 16.07 -0.11
C MET A 153 8.77 16.56 -0.40
N GLU A 154 8.98 17.87 -0.54
CA GLU A 154 10.29 18.48 -0.73
C GLU A 154 11.21 18.28 0.49
N ALA A 155 10.68 18.41 1.72
CA ALA A 155 11.43 18.18 2.94
C ALA A 155 11.88 16.72 3.07
N MET A 156 10.98 15.76 2.81
CA MET A 156 11.28 14.33 2.77
C MET A 156 12.28 14.00 1.67
N TYR A 157 12.11 14.56 0.46
CA TYR A 157 13.08 14.37 -0.60
C TYR A 157 14.45 14.92 -0.23
N SER A 158 14.53 16.09 0.40
CA SER A 158 15.80 16.67 0.85
C SER A 158 16.52 15.80 1.88
N ILE A 159 15.78 15.02 2.67
CA ILE A 159 16.34 13.98 3.56
C ILE A 159 16.92 12.84 2.72
N MET A 160 16.14 12.34 1.77
CA MET A 160 16.52 11.20 0.91
C MET A 160 17.65 11.50 -0.08
N GLU A 161 17.72 12.73 -0.58
CA GLU A 161 18.62 13.16 -1.67
C GLU A 161 20.10 12.88 -1.36
N THR A 162 20.45 12.78 -0.08
CA THR A 162 21.82 12.52 0.37
C THR A 162 22.38 11.15 -0.04
N ASN A 163 21.54 10.12 -0.17
CA ASN A 163 21.96 8.73 -0.45
C ASN A 163 20.95 7.92 -1.28
N ILE A 164 19.86 8.53 -1.78
CA ILE A 164 18.93 7.84 -2.68
C ILE A 164 19.60 7.53 -4.02
N GLN A 165 19.74 6.24 -4.32
CA GLN A 165 20.34 5.74 -5.57
C GLN A 165 19.32 5.04 -6.48
N CYS A 166 18.04 5.19 -6.16
CA CYS A 166 16.94 4.46 -6.78
C CYS A 166 15.77 5.37 -7.14
N PHE A 167 14.73 4.82 -7.76
CA PHE A 167 13.57 5.63 -8.12
C PHE A 167 12.78 6.07 -6.89
N ASN A 168 12.40 7.34 -6.84
CA ASN A 168 11.47 7.86 -5.84
C ASN A 168 10.03 7.84 -6.38
N LEU A 169 9.11 7.23 -5.66
CA LEU A 169 7.69 7.14 -6.00
C LEU A 169 6.82 7.68 -4.86
N TRP A 170 6.11 8.77 -5.13
CA TRP A 170 5.10 9.30 -4.24
C TRP A 170 3.78 8.57 -4.46
N GLN A 171 3.33 7.86 -3.42
CA GLN A 171 2.03 7.21 -3.42
C GLN A 171 0.99 8.20 -2.89
N LEU A 172 0.10 8.60 -3.80
CA LEU A 172 -0.95 9.55 -3.55
C LEU A 172 -2.20 8.78 -3.14
N ASP A 173 -2.31 8.51 -1.85
CA ASP A 173 -3.48 7.90 -1.25
C ASP A 173 -4.55 9.01 -1.05
N GLY A 174 -5.47 9.20 -2.00
CA GLY A 174 -6.47 10.28 -1.94
C GLY A 174 -7.75 9.95 -1.16
N ARG A 175 -7.98 8.66 -0.88
CA ARG A 175 -9.06 8.13 -0.01
C ARG A 175 -8.66 6.76 0.54
N PRO A 176 -9.08 6.41 1.78
CA PRO A 176 -8.75 5.11 2.37
C PRO A 176 -8.98 3.97 1.39
N MET A 177 -8.05 3.01 1.34
CA MET A 177 -8.15 1.78 0.54
C MET A 177 -9.25 0.81 1.03
N SER A 178 -10.45 1.33 1.33
CA SER A 178 -11.68 0.60 1.68
C SER A 178 -12.24 -0.26 0.53
N GLY A 179 -11.66 -0.10 -0.67
CA GLY A 179 -12.12 -0.70 -1.90
C GLY A 179 -13.46 -0.15 -2.38
N ASP A 180 -13.85 1.06 -1.97
CA ASP A 180 -15.07 1.69 -2.48
C ASP A 180 -15.11 1.66 -4.03
N ILE A 181 -16.22 1.16 -4.57
CA ILE A 181 -16.44 0.86 -5.98
C ILE A 181 -17.10 2.07 -6.67
N GLY A 182 -17.62 3.04 -5.91
CA GLY A 182 -18.31 4.20 -6.44
C GLY A 182 -17.40 5.14 -7.25
N ARG A 183 -17.96 5.78 -8.28
CA ARG A 183 -17.27 6.81 -9.08
C ARG A 183 -16.69 7.95 -8.23
N GLY A 184 -17.33 8.23 -7.09
CA GLY A 184 -16.91 9.28 -6.15
C GLY A 184 -15.51 9.06 -5.57
N ALA A 185 -15.09 7.80 -5.39
CA ALA A 185 -13.80 7.49 -4.79
C ALA A 185 -12.60 7.98 -5.61
N THR A 186 -12.74 7.93 -6.94
CA THR A 186 -11.69 8.32 -7.89
C THR A 186 -11.61 9.84 -8.12
N ARG A 187 -12.66 10.60 -7.82
CA ARG A 187 -12.68 12.05 -8.07
C ARG A 187 -11.63 12.79 -7.25
N ASP A 188 -11.48 12.41 -5.99
CA ASP A 188 -10.61 13.12 -5.04
C ASP A 188 -9.14 12.90 -5.39
N VAL A 189 -8.74 11.65 -5.69
CA VAL A 189 -7.35 11.35 -6.10
C VAL A 189 -6.99 12.01 -7.43
N ILE A 190 -7.92 12.13 -8.37
CA ILE A 190 -7.69 12.86 -9.63
C ILE A 190 -7.55 14.36 -9.39
N ALA A 191 -8.42 14.94 -8.57
CA ALA A 191 -8.33 16.36 -8.20
C ALA A 191 -7.00 16.69 -7.51
N PHE A 192 -6.58 15.81 -6.60
CA PHE A 192 -5.32 15.95 -5.89
C PHE A 192 -4.11 15.90 -6.83
N VAL A 193 -4.06 14.92 -7.73
CA VAL A 193 -3.00 14.80 -8.74
C VAL A 193 -3.00 15.99 -9.70
N ARG A 194 -4.17 16.46 -10.12
CA ARG A 194 -4.29 17.65 -10.98
C ARG A 194 -3.65 18.88 -10.34
N LYS A 195 -3.85 19.05 -9.02
CA LYS A 195 -3.23 20.14 -8.26
C LYS A 195 -1.71 20.02 -8.23
N LEU A 196 -1.17 18.85 -7.88
CA LEU A 196 0.28 18.58 -7.89
C LEU A 196 0.89 18.79 -9.28
N ALA A 197 0.22 18.30 -10.32
CA ALA A 197 0.66 18.44 -11.70
C ALA A 197 0.63 19.90 -12.21
N SER A 198 -0.18 20.76 -11.60
CA SER A 198 -0.32 22.18 -11.94
C SER A 198 0.56 23.10 -11.09
N ALA A 199 1.21 22.58 -10.04
CA ALA A 199 2.09 23.36 -9.18
C ALA A 199 3.36 23.80 -9.92
N GLY A 200 3.84 25.00 -9.61
CA GLY A 200 5.07 25.56 -10.20
C GLY A 200 6.33 24.83 -9.73
N ASN A 201 6.37 24.44 -8.45
CA ASN A 201 7.37 23.54 -7.88
C ASN A 201 6.77 22.13 -7.78
N LYS A 202 7.23 21.21 -8.62
CA LYS A 202 6.79 19.81 -8.55
C LYS A 202 7.74 19.02 -7.66
N PRO A 203 7.21 18.11 -6.82
CA PRO A 203 8.07 17.24 -6.04
C PRO A 203 8.93 16.38 -6.98
N LYS A 204 10.18 16.12 -6.61
CA LYS A 204 11.09 15.28 -7.38
C LYS A 204 10.69 13.81 -7.28
N GLY A 205 10.74 13.06 -8.39
CA GLY A 205 10.36 11.64 -8.46
C GLY A 205 9.13 11.37 -9.32
N PHE A 206 8.41 10.29 -9.05
CA PHE A 206 7.21 9.87 -9.77
C PHE A 206 5.98 9.96 -8.88
N LEU A 207 4.80 10.17 -9.47
CA LEU A 207 3.51 10.14 -8.77
C LEU A 207 2.76 8.86 -9.14
N GLN A 208 2.25 8.14 -8.15
CA GLN A 208 1.34 7.01 -8.34
C GLN A 208 0.04 7.30 -7.59
N LEU A 209 -1.09 7.14 -8.26
CA LEU A 209 -2.39 7.16 -7.60
C LEU A 209 -2.55 5.83 -6.87
N ALA A 210 -2.70 5.83 -5.55
CA ALA A 210 -2.79 4.60 -4.76
C ALA A 210 -4.12 4.48 -3.98
N GLY A 211 -4.70 5.62 -3.60
CA GLY A 211 -5.93 5.71 -2.82
C GLY A 211 -7.16 6.04 -3.64
N GLY A 212 -8.30 5.44 -3.32
CA GLY A 212 -9.58 5.72 -4.00
C GLY A 212 -9.61 5.33 -5.49
N THR A 213 -8.65 4.55 -5.96
CA THR A 213 -8.53 4.11 -7.35
C THR A 213 -9.47 2.95 -7.68
N ASN A 214 -10.05 2.97 -8.87
CA ASN A 214 -10.95 1.93 -9.38
C ASN A 214 -11.00 1.96 -10.91
N ALA A 215 -11.89 1.16 -11.54
CA ALA A 215 -12.00 1.08 -13.00
C ALA A 215 -12.21 2.44 -13.72
N HIS A 216 -12.69 3.49 -13.03
CA HIS A 216 -12.90 4.81 -13.61
C HIS A 216 -11.65 5.71 -13.58
N THR A 217 -10.58 5.34 -12.85
CA THR A 217 -9.41 6.19 -12.64
C THR A 217 -8.71 6.55 -13.95
N ILE A 218 -8.56 5.60 -14.87
CA ILE A 218 -7.90 5.86 -16.16
C ILE A 218 -8.72 6.76 -17.07
N GLU A 219 -10.04 6.57 -17.13
CA GLU A 219 -10.93 7.46 -17.88
C GLU A 219 -10.87 8.88 -17.34
N GLY A 220 -10.84 9.04 -16.02
CA GLY A 220 -10.71 10.34 -15.37
C GLY A 220 -9.36 11.02 -15.64
N LEU A 221 -8.25 10.29 -15.56
CA LEU A 221 -6.92 10.83 -15.92
C LEU A 221 -6.87 11.28 -17.39
N LYS A 222 -7.51 10.54 -18.32
CA LYS A 222 -7.61 10.93 -19.73
C LYS A 222 -8.41 12.21 -19.92
N LYS A 223 -9.53 12.37 -19.21
CA LYS A 223 -10.36 13.60 -19.25
C LYS A 223 -9.57 14.83 -18.81
N GLU A 224 -8.72 14.68 -17.81
CA GLU A 224 -7.85 15.76 -17.33
C GLU A 224 -6.55 15.92 -18.14
N ARG A 225 -6.35 15.12 -19.20
CA ARG A 225 -5.11 15.10 -20.02
C ARG A 225 -3.85 14.79 -19.21
N LEU A 226 -4.02 14.08 -18.10
CA LEU A 226 -2.97 13.66 -17.17
C LEU A 226 -2.49 12.23 -17.42
N PHE A 227 -3.18 11.47 -18.28
CA PHE A 227 -2.78 10.13 -18.67
C PHE A 227 -1.76 10.19 -19.83
N GLN A 228 -0.52 9.81 -19.55
CA GLN A 228 0.53 9.63 -20.54
C GLN A 228 0.83 8.14 -20.71
N LYS A 229 0.88 7.67 -21.96
CA LYS A 229 1.42 6.34 -22.26
C LYS A 229 2.90 6.51 -22.56
N THR A 230 3.76 6.05 -21.68
CA THR A 230 5.18 5.92 -22.02
C THR A 230 5.31 4.76 -22.99
N THR A 231 5.68 5.03 -24.24
CA THR A 231 6.15 3.99 -25.16
C THR A 231 7.51 3.55 -24.64
N ILE A 232 7.53 2.58 -23.73
CA ILE A 232 8.77 1.87 -23.41
C ILE A 232 9.07 1.09 -24.70
N HIS A 233 9.95 1.62 -25.55
CA HIS A 233 10.60 0.80 -26.56
C HIS A 233 11.14 -0.41 -25.82
N GLU A 234 10.79 -1.62 -26.26
CA GLU A 234 11.25 -2.89 -25.70
C GLU A 234 12.78 -2.86 -25.63
N ALA A 235 13.31 -2.38 -24.52
CA ALA A 235 14.71 -2.46 -24.19
C ALA A 235 14.91 -3.91 -23.77
N SER A 236 15.45 -4.68 -24.70
CA SER A 236 15.76 -6.11 -24.58
C SER A 236 16.78 -6.42 -23.50
N ASP A 237 17.32 -5.42 -22.80
CA ASP A 237 18.42 -5.61 -21.87
C ASP A 237 18.13 -4.82 -20.60
N TYR A 238 18.14 -5.51 -19.47
CA TYR A 238 18.19 -4.96 -18.11
C TYR A 238 19.53 -4.25 -17.84
N GLU A 239 20.12 -3.63 -18.86
CA GLU A 239 21.34 -2.86 -18.75
C GLU A 239 21.01 -1.44 -18.28
N LYS A 240 21.57 -1.12 -17.11
CA LYS A 240 21.78 0.21 -16.51
C LYS A 240 21.00 1.33 -17.18
N ILE A 241 19.79 1.55 -16.67
CA ILE A 241 19.05 2.78 -16.86
C ILE A 241 19.99 3.96 -16.57
N PRO A 242 20.22 4.89 -17.52
CA PRO A 242 21.14 6.00 -17.30
C PRO A 242 20.68 6.85 -16.12
N SER A 243 21.63 7.22 -15.26
CA SER A 243 21.40 7.98 -14.01
C SER A 243 20.63 9.29 -14.20
N SER A 244 20.64 9.85 -15.41
CA SER A 244 19.85 11.03 -15.79
C SER A 244 18.33 10.80 -15.80
N SER A 245 17.86 9.55 -15.80
CA SER A 245 16.42 9.20 -15.78
C SER A 245 15.90 8.76 -14.41
N LEU A 246 16.79 8.46 -13.45
CA LEU A 246 16.41 8.24 -12.05
C LEU A 246 15.92 9.52 -11.37
N HIS A 247 16.43 10.68 -11.82
CA HIS A 247 16.15 11.98 -11.23
C HIS A 247 15.36 12.86 -12.20
N SER A 248 14.12 12.45 -12.54
CA SER A 248 13.21 13.38 -13.23
C SER A 248 13.05 14.63 -12.35
N PRO A 249 13.41 15.84 -12.85
CA PRO A 249 13.35 17.05 -12.04
C PRO A 249 11.90 17.45 -11.70
N ASN A 250 10.93 16.82 -12.35
CA ASN A 250 9.50 17.05 -12.13
C ASN A 250 8.77 15.73 -11.92
N ALA A 251 7.82 15.75 -10.98
CA ALA A 251 6.86 14.69 -10.77
C ALA A 251 6.07 14.37 -12.06
N LEU A 252 6.18 13.13 -12.52
CA LEU A 252 5.35 12.57 -13.60
C LEU A 252 4.38 11.53 -13.02
N ILE A 253 3.15 11.49 -13.52
CA ILE A 253 2.20 10.43 -13.17
C ILE A 253 2.67 9.15 -13.85
N ALA A 254 3.26 8.25 -13.06
CA ALA A 254 3.91 7.03 -13.54
C ALA A 254 3.05 5.78 -13.38
N GLY A 255 1.95 5.85 -12.63
CA GLY A 255 1.09 4.68 -12.47
C GLY A 255 -0.15 4.89 -11.61
N VAL A 256 -0.94 3.81 -11.55
CA VAL A 256 -2.13 3.67 -10.70
C VAL A 256 -2.04 2.31 -10.01
N ALA A 257 -2.13 2.29 -8.69
CA ALA A 257 -2.25 1.07 -7.89
C ALA A 257 -3.74 0.84 -7.56
N PHE A 258 -4.23 -0.39 -7.69
CA PHE A 258 -5.66 -0.73 -7.53
C PHE A 258 -5.96 -1.58 -6.28
N GLY A 259 -5.21 -1.43 -5.19
CA GLY A 259 -5.20 -2.37 -4.06
C GLY A 259 -6.58 -2.87 -3.59
N GLY A 260 -7.38 -2.00 -2.96
CA GLY A 260 -8.69 -2.38 -2.41
C GLY A 260 -9.72 -2.79 -3.46
N TYR A 261 -9.71 -2.14 -4.63
CA TYR A 261 -10.64 -2.44 -5.73
C TYR A 261 -10.33 -3.80 -6.39
N ALA A 262 -9.05 -4.07 -6.68
CA ALA A 262 -8.59 -5.35 -7.19
C ALA A 262 -8.94 -6.49 -6.23
N ARG A 263 -8.75 -6.28 -4.92
CA ARG A 263 -9.17 -7.26 -3.90
C ARG A 263 -10.66 -7.57 -3.96
N LYS A 264 -11.53 -6.59 -4.24
CA LYS A 264 -12.98 -6.83 -4.36
C LYS A 264 -13.38 -7.55 -5.64
N ILE A 265 -12.70 -7.27 -6.75
CA ILE A 265 -12.94 -7.95 -8.02
C ILE A 265 -12.48 -9.40 -7.91
N VAL A 266 -11.18 -9.61 -7.70
CA VAL A 266 -10.57 -10.94 -7.62
C VAL A 266 -11.13 -11.75 -6.45
N GLY A 267 -11.47 -11.07 -5.34
CA GLY A 267 -12.08 -11.70 -4.17
C GLY A 267 -13.40 -12.40 -4.45
N ARG A 268 -14.17 -12.03 -5.49
CA ARG A 268 -15.38 -12.77 -5.87
C ARG A 268 -15.05 -14.17 -6.35
N VAL A 269 -14.03 -14.29 -7.18
CA VAL A 269 -13.54 -15.57 -7.70
C VAL A 269 -12.93 -16.41 -6.58
N LEU A 270 -12.08 -15.80 -5.74
CA LEU A 270 -11.47 -16.48 -4.60
C LEU A 270 -12.51 -16.97 -3.57
N ASN A 271 -13.53 -16.17 -3.28
CA ASN A 271 -14.60 -16.57 -2.37
C ASN A 271 -15.45 -17.70 -2.97
N SER A 272 -15.62 -17.77 -4.30
CA SER A 272 -16.30 -18.89 -4.95
C SER A 272 -15.56 -20.20 -4.70
N VAL A 273 -14.23 -20.21 -4.87
CA VAL A 273 -13.40 -21.39 -4.56
C VAL A 273 -13.56 -21.79 -3.09
N GLN A 274 -13.48 -20.82 -2.17
CA GLN A 274 -13.60 -21.09 -0.74
C GLN A 274 -14.96 -21.66 -0.33
N ASN A 275 -16.03 -21.17 -0.94
CA ASN A 275 -17.39 -21.64 -0.63
C ASN A 275 -17.66 -23.07 -1.12
N HIS A 276 -17.05 -23.47 -2.24
CA HIS A 276 -17.27 -24.81 -2.83
C HIS A 276 -16.27 -25.86 -2.32
N HIS A 277 -15.07 -25.45 -1.93
CA HIS A 277 -13.95 -26.36 -1.64
C HIS A 277 -13.26 -26.12 -0.29
N GLY A 278 -13.72 -25.15 0.51
CA GLY A 278 -13.14 -24.84 1.83
C GLY A 278 -11.82 -24.07 1.73
N LEU A 279 -10.86 -24.41 2.59
CA LEU A 279 -9.51 -23.82 2.57
C LEU A 279 -8.66 -24.46 1.46
N ALA A 280 -8.97 -24.12 0.21
CA ALA A 280 -8.27 -24.63 -0.95
C ALA A 280 -7.46 -23.53 -1.65
N HIS A 281 -6.32 -23.90 -2.24
CA HIS A 281 -5.46 -22.99 -3.00
C HIS A 281 -6.11 -22.72 -4.36
N VAL A 282 -6.13 -21.46 -4.81
CA VAL A 282 -6.75 -21.12 -6.11
C VAL A 282 -6.02 -21.78 -7.27
N GLU A 283 -4.73 -22.06 -7.08
CA GLU A 283 -3.83 -22.76 -7.98
C GLU A 283 -4.31 -24.18 -8.31
N ASP A 284 -5.10 -24.80 -7.44
CA ASP A 284 -5.69 -26.13 -7.66
C ASP A 284 -6.92 -26.10 -8.57
N PHE A 285 -7.41 -24.90 -8.93
CA PHE A 285 -8.64 -24.69 -9.71
C PHE A 285 -8.35 -23.86 -10.97
N PRO A 286 -7.87 -24.48 -12.07
CA PRO A 286 -7.40 -23.76 -13.25
C PRO A 286 -8.41 -22.79 -13.86
N GLU A 287 -9.71 -23.14 -13.86
CA GLU A 287 -10.76 -22.28 -14.42
C GLU A 287 -10.94 -20.99 -13.61
N GLN A 288 -11.00 -21.12 -12.28
CA GLN A 288 -11.14 -19.99 -11.37
C GLN A 288 -9.86 -19.16 -11.32
N LEU A 289 -8.69 -19.79 -11.35
CA LEU A 289 -7.42 -19.08 -11.50
C LEU A 289 -7.40 -18.26 -12.80
N LEU A 290 -7.79 -18.86 -13.92
CA LEU A 290 -7.85 -18.16 -15.21
C LEU A 290 -8.86 -17.00 -15.18
N GLN A 291 -10.03 -17.19 -14.55
CA GLN A 291 -11.00 -16.11 -14.37
C GLN A 291 -10.43 -14.95 -13.53
N ALA A 292 -9.75 -15.25 -12.42
CA ALA A 292 -9.08 -14.24 -11.59
C ALA A 292 -8.00 -13.48 -12.37
N ILE A 293 -7.25 -14.17 -13.24
CA ILE A 293 -6.27 -13.56 -14.14
C ILE A 293 -6.97 -12.62 -15.14
N PHE A 294 -8.04 -13.06 -15.80
CA PHE A 294 -8.78 -12.21 -16.75
C PHE A 294 -9.35 -10.95 -16.10
N GLU A 295 -9.96 -11.08 -14.92
CA GLU A 295 -10.47 -9.93 -14.18
C GLU A 295 -9.35 -8.95 -13.79
N SER A 296 -8.19 -9.48 -13.38
CA SER A 296 -7.01 -8.68 -13.07
C SER A 296 -6.46 -7.96 -14.31
N LEU A 297 -6.35 -8.66 -15.44
CA LEU A 297 -5.90 -8.12 -16.73
C LEU A 297 -6.85 -7.06 -17.28
N ALA A 298 -8.17 -7.24 -17.14
CA ALA A 298 -9.15 -6.24 -17.53
C ALA A 298 -8.95 -4.93 -16.77
N LEU A 299 -8.57 -5.01 -15.49
CA LEU A 299 -8.27 -3.86 -14.65
C LEU A 299 -6.94 -3.20 -15.05
N VAL A 300 -5.83 -3.95 -15.02
CA VAL A 300 -4.49 -3.38 -15.26
C VAL A 300 -4.23 -3.07 -16.73
N GLY A 301 -4.94 -3.72 -17.67
CA GLY A 301 -4.84 -3.51 -19.11
C GLY A 301 -5.34 -2.13 -19.55
N THR A 302 -6.09 -1.44 -18.71
CA THR A 302 -6.40 -0.02 -18.94
C THR A 302 -5.16 0.88 -18.85
N VAL A 303 -4.13 0.44 -18.10
CA VAL A 303 -2.83 1.10 -17.91
C VAL A 303 -1.77 0.50 -18.83
N LYS A 304 -1.64 -0.82 -18.79
CA LYS A 304 -0.61 -1.59 -19.53
C LYS A 304 -1.17 -2.02 -20.89
N CYS A 305 -0.43 -1.82 -21.98
CA CYS A 305 -0.87 -2.24 -23.32
C CYS A 305 -0.73 -3.77 -23.49
N TYR A 306 -1.58 -4.55 -22.83
CA TYR A 306 -1.69 -5.98 -23.12
C TYR A 306 -2.48 -6.18 -24.41
N ASN A 307 -1.82 -6.69 -25.44
CA ASN A 307 -2.46 -7.01 -26.71
C ASN A 307 -3.16 -8.38 -26.59
N ILE A 308 -4.32 -8.41 -25.92
CA ILE A 308 -5.07 -9.64 -25.58
C ILE A 308 -5.45 -10.45 -26.84
N GLN A 309 -5.48 -9.82 -28.01
CA GLN A 309 -5.79 -10.47 -29.29
C GLN A 309 -4.72 -11.45 -29.81
N LYS A 310 -3.52 -11.52 -29.21
CA LYS A 310 -2.44 -12.41 -29.70
C LYS A 310 -2.24 -13.71 -28.92
N GLN A 311 -3.01 -13.97 -27.85
CA GLN A 311 -2.81 -15.17 -27.01
C GLN A 311 -4.00 -16.15 -27.02
N ILE A 312 -4.96 -15.95 -27.92
CA ILE A 312 -6.05 -16.90 -28.16
C ILE A 312 -6.05 -17.26 -29.65
N THR A 313 -5.04 -18.03 -30.04
CA THR A 313 -4.99 -18.84 -31.27
C THR A 313 -4.09 -20.03 -31.01
#